data_AF-W4P8S4-F1
#
_entry.id   AF-W4P8S4-F1
#
_cell.length_a   1.000
_cell.length_b   1.000
_cell.length_c   1.000
_cell.angle_alpha   90.00
_cell.angle_beta   90.00
_cell.angle_gamma   90.00
#
_symmetry.space_group_name_H-M   'P 1'
#
loop_
_entity.id
_entity.type
_entity.pdbx_description
1 polymer ?
#
loop_
_entity_poly.entity_id
_entity_poly.type
_entity_poly.pdbx_seq_one_letter_code
_entity_poly.pdbx_strand_id
1 'polypeptide(L)'
;MFINDCTTGILTGTFGAQKMASELNFFPDSEEITWFYYTRNTTDYSGGYANKISRCTLVLDDIANSSLSESKKKVYEAEVRCARAFLSYVLYDMYGPLVIAPLEVLKNPLQEQALPRLSGEEMIKFIEDDLLFASEHLPYPGKEEYGRFSKGLAKILLIRLYLHETPTDKNYFNKVETLARELMKPEYGYQLQKDYAKMFELGGQGAANKEIIFALPCSYNGPGHNQWHMMALPTDFQQNGMSGGWGTITSTWAFYDSFESNDVRRSKLLTSYVNSAGETVDKDTPNRLWLPVR
;
A
#
# COMPACT_ATOMS: atom_id res chain seq x y z
N MET A 1 1.38 -2.02 3.60
CA MET A 1 1.05 -2.28 5.02
C MET A 1 0.30 -3.60 5.07
N PHE A 2 1.02 -4.71 5.29
CA PHE A 2 0.41 -6.05 5.35
C PHE A 2 -0.57 -6.21 6.53
N ILE A 3 -0.56 -5.29 7.51
CA ILE A 3 -1.51 -5.28 8.63
C ILE A 3 -2.95 -5.18 8.15
N ASN A 4 -3.23 -4.33 7.15
CA ASN A 4 -4.58 -4.25 6.59
C ASN A 4 -4.97 -5.57 5.91
N ASP A 5 -4.04 -6.18 5.18
CA ASP A 5 -4.26 -7.49 4.54
C ASP A 5 -4.52 -8.61 5.56
N CYS A 6 -3.99 -8.50 6.78
CA CYS A 6 -4.29 -9.45 7.86
C CYS A 6 -5.77 -9.43 8.27
N THR A 7 -6.48 -8.32 8.09
CA THR A 7 -7.92 -8.23 8.38
C THR A 7 -8.81 -8.97 7.37
N THR A 8 -8.23 -9.42 6.25
CA THR A 8 -8.96 -10.06 5.14
C THR A 8 -8.96 -11.60 5.21
N GLY A 9 -8.10 -12.19 6.05
CA GLY A 9 -7.88 -13.64 6.13
C GLY A 9 -6.94 -14.21 5.05
N ILE A 10 -6.45 -13.39 4.11
CA ILE A 10 -5.45 -13.77 3.10
C ILE A 10 -4.08 -13.98 3.75
N LEU A 11 -3.66 -12.99 4.54
CA LEU A 11 -2.48 -13.06 5.39
C LEU A 11 -2.93 -13.22 6.84
N THR A 12 -2.13 -13.89 7.64
CA THR A 12 -2.31 -14.01 9.08
C THR A 12 -0.97 -13.87 9.77
N GLY A 13 -0.97 -13.36 10.99
CA GLY A 13 0.19 -13.41 11.88
C GLY A 13 -0.19 -13.85 13.27
N THR A 14 0.80 -14.29 14.04
CA THR A 14 0.61 -14.99 15.33
C THR A 14 1.08 -14.19 16.53
N PHE A 15 1.59 -12.99 16.30
CA PHE A 15 1.99 -12.06 17.35
C PHE A 15 1.76 -10.60 16.91
N GLY A 16 1.82 -9.68 17.88
CA GLY A 16 1.75 -8.24 17.66
C GLY A 16 0.55 -7.76 16.85
N ALA A 17 0.74 -6.65 16.12
CA ALA A 17 -0.24 -6.04 15.23
C ALA A 17 -0.84 -7.01 14.21
N GLN A 18 -0.05 -7.94 13.69
CA GLN A 18 -0.51 -8.92 12.72
C GLN A 18 -1.57 -9.84 13.33
N LYS A 19 -1.34 -10.34 14.56
CA LYS A 19 -2.32 -11.16 15.28
C LYS A 19 -3.57 -10.37 15.61
N MET A 20 -3.42 -9.16 16.16
CA MET A 20 -4.56 -8.29 16.47
C MET A 20 -5.43 -8.04 15.24
N ALA A 21 -4.80 -7.72 14.09
CA ALA A 21 -5.51 -7.53 12.84
C ALA A 21 -6.16 -8.82 12.31
N SER A 22 -5.47 -9.97 12.42
CA SER A 22 -6.00 -11.28 11.97
C SER A 22 -7.21 -11.74 12.77
N GLU A 23 -7.23 -11.41 14.07
CA GLU A 23 -8.33 -11.76 14.99
C GLU A 23 -9.41 -10.67 15.05
N LEU A 24 -9.23 -9.56 14.32
CA LEU A 24 -10.04 -8.34 14.43
C LEU A 24 -10.20 -7.87 15.90
N ASN A 25 -9.16 -8.06 16.69
CA ASN A 25 -9.12 -7.80 18.12
C ASN A 25 -8.16 -6.65 18.42
N PHE A 26 -8.58 -5.44 18.04
CA PHE A 26 -7.87 -4.20 18.29
C PHE A 26 -8.82 -3.09 18.73
N PHE A 27 -8.29 -2.17 19.51
CA PHE A 27 -9.00 -1.09 20.17
C PHE A 27 -8.33 0.26 19.90
N PRO A 28 -8.98 1.40 20.20
CA PRO A 28 -8.38 2.72 20.02
C PRO A 28 -7.04 2.95 20.76
N ASP A 29 -6.72 2.15 21.78
CA ASP A 29 -5.47 2.18 22.55
C ASP A 29 -4.46 1.11 22.11
N SER A 30 -4.76 0.31 21.08
CA SER A 30 -3.84 -0.67 20.52
C SER A 30 -2.75 0.04 19.71
N GLU A 31 -1.69 0.48 20.39
CA GLU A 31 -0.63 1.30 19.80
C GLU A 31 -0.01 0.70 18.55
N GLU A 32 0.15 -0.63 18.46
CA GLU A 32 0.72 -1.29 17.27
C GLU A 32 -0.21 -1.27 16.04
N ILE A 33 -1.49 -0.91 16.23
CA ILE A 33 -2.44 -0.63 15.15
C ILE A 33 -2.54 0.88 14.93
N THR A 34 -2.62 1.71 15.97
CA THR A 34 -2.87 3.16 15.81
C THR A 34 -1.64 3.96 15.42
N TRP A 35 -0.42 3.41 15.55
CA TRP A 35 0.81 4.14 15.25
C TRP A 35 1.02 4.50 13.77
N PHE A 36 0.33 3.85 12.83
CA PHE A 36 0.40 4.30 11.43
C PHE A 36 -0.22 5.69 11.29
N TYR A 37 -1.22 6.01 12.13
CA TYR A 37 -1.81 7.34 12.21
C TYR A 37 -0.91 8.30 13.00
N TYR A 38 -0.53 7.95 14.24
CA TYR A 38 0.25 8.79 15.16
C TYR A 38 1.62 8.20 15.51
N THR A 39 2.61 9.04 15.81
CA THR A 39 3.99 8.62 16.09
C THR A 39 4.10 7.66 17.30
N ARG A 40 4.99 6.65 17.22
CA ARG A 40 5.43 5.86 18.39
C ARG A 40 6.14 6.76 19.40
N ASN A 41 5.99 6.51 20.70
CA ASN A 41 6.83 7.15 21.71
C ASN A 41 8.24 6.52 21.76
N THR A 42 8.95 6.52 20.63
CA THR A 42 10.33 6.02 20.53
C THR A 42 11.20 6.99 19.74
N THR A 43 12.49 7.02 20.06
CA THR A 43 13.48 7.90 19.42
C THR A 43 13.75 7.55 17.95
N ASP A 44 13.49 6.30 17.55
CA ASP A 44 13.96 5.75 16.28
C ASP A 44 12.93 5.88 15.14
N TYR A 45 11.66 6.08 15.47
CA TYR A 45 10.55 6.17 14.51
C TYR A 45 9.70 7.41 14.77
N SER A 46 10.20 8.57 14.36
CA SER A 46 9.47 9.84 14.46
C SER A 46 8.56 10.08 13.24
N GLY A 47 7.28 10.41 13.51
CA GLY A 47 6.31 10.89 12.53
C GLY A 47 5.39 9.82 11.94
N GLY A 48 4.22 9.62 12.55
CA GLY A 48 3.08 8.90 11.95
C GLY A 48 2.66 9.51 10.61
N TYR A 49 1.88 8.78 9.81
CA TYR A 49 1.53 9.21 8.45
C TYR A 49 0.69 10.50 8.41
N ALA A 50 -0.06 10.81 9.46
CA ALA A 50 -0.78 12.10 9.57
C ALA A 50 0.18 13.30 9.45
N ASN A 51 1.35 13.24 10.09
CA ASN A 51 2.36 14.30 9.99
C ASN A 51 2.95 14.40 8.58
N LYS A 52 3.03 13.28 7.84
CA LYS A 52 3.48 13.29 6.45
C LYS A 52 2.46 13.95 5.52
N ILE A 53 1.16 13.79 5.79
CA ILE A 53 0.08 14.50 5.08
C ILE A 53 0.20 16.02 5.30
N SER A 54 0.38 16.46 6.55
CA SER A 54 0.65 17.87 6.87
C SER A 54 1.90 18.40 6.18
N ARG A 55 2.98 17.61 6.14
CA ARG A 55 4.20 17.97 5.42
C ARG A 55 3.95 18.16 3.93
N CYS A 56 3.13 17.31 3.29
CA CYS A 56 2.73 17.52 1.90
C CYS A 56 2.02 18.86 1.70
N THR A 57 1.13 19.26 2.61
CA THR A 57 0.47 20.58 2.56
C THR A 57 1.47 21.74 2.63
N LEU A 58 2.47 21.66 3.51
CA LEU A 58 3.54 22.66 3.59
C LEU A 58 4.39 22.70 2.30
N VAL A 59 4.77 21.53 1.77
CA VAL A 59 5.55 21.45 0.52
C VAL A 59 4.76 22.03 -0.66
N LEU A 60 3.44 21.87 -0.70
CA LEU A 60 2.61 22.48 -1.74
C LEU A 60 2.64 24.01 -1.67
N ASP A 61 2.62 24.58 -0.46
CA ASP A 61 2.81 26.02 -0.26
C ASP A 61 4.22 26.47 -0.68
N ASP A 62 5.26 25.71 -0.35
CA ASP A 62 6.63 26.02 -0.78
C ASP A 62 6.76 25.99 -2.32
N ILE A 63 6.15 25.00 -2.98
CA ILE A 63 6.13 24.91 -4.46
C ILE A 63 5.45 26.14 -5.06
N ALA A 64 4.28 26.52 -4.52
CA ALA A 64 3.53 27.69 -5.00
C ALA A 64 4.36 28.97 -4.90
N ASN A 65 5.08 29.15 -3.78
CA ASN A 65 5.89 30.34 -3.49
C ASN A 65 7.32 30.29 -4.03
N SER A 66 7.73 29.18 -4.65
CA SER A 66 9.07 29.04 -5.23
C SER A 66 9.28 29.86 -6.51
N SER A 67 10.54 30.05 -6.88
CA SER A 67 10.97 30.68 -8.15
C SER A 67 11.00 29.72 -9.35
N LEU A 68 10.45 28.50 -9.19
CA LEU A 68 10.36 27.52 -10.27
C LEU A 68 9.45 28.00 -11.40
N SER A 69 9.65 27.49 -12.62
CA SER A 69 8.72 27.73 -13.72
C SER A 69 7.36 27.10 -13.44
N GLU A 70 6.29 27.72 -13.93
CA GLU A 70 4.92 27.21 -13.78
C GLU A 70 4.75 25.77 -14.29
N SER A 71 5.46 25.40 -15.36
CA SER A 71 5.48 24.02 -15.86
C SER A 71 6.05 23.03 -14.86
N LYS A 72 7.13 23.39 -14.14
CA LYS A 72 7.74 22.54 -13.11
C LYS A 72 6.87 22.50 -11.86
N LYS A 73 6.30 23.65 -11.45
CA LYS A 73 5.39 23.73 -10.31
C LYS A 73 4.22 22.76 -10.48
N LYS A 74 3.56 22.75 -11.65
CA LYS A 74 2.43 21.83 -11.93
C LYS A 74 2.81 20.36 -11.79
N VAL A 75 3.97 19.95 -12.31
CA VAL A 75 4.41 18.55 -12.19
C VAL A 75 4.70 18.19 -10.73
N TYR A 76 5.42 19.04 -10.00
CA TYR A 76 5.75 18.76 -8.60
C TYR A 76 4.53 18.82 -7.70
N GLU A 77 3.61 19.75 -7.95
CA GLU A 77 2.32 19.82 -7.27
C GLU A 77 1.53 18.52 -7.49
N ALA A 78 1.48 18.02 -8.73
CA ALA A 78 0.78 16.78 -9.06
C ALA A 78 1.35 15.57 -8.31
N GLU A 79 2.67 15.48 -8.19
CA GLU A 79 3.33 14.41 -7.44
C GLU A 79 3.05 14.48 -5.95
N VAL A 80 3.15 15.68 -5.36
CA VAL A 80 2.93 15.87 -3.92
C VAL A 80 1.46 15.65 -3.56
N ARG A 81 0.52 16.10 -4.38
CA ARG A 81 -0.92 15.82 -4.23
C ARG A 81 -1.21 14.33 -4.35
N CYS A 82 -0.64 13.64 -5.35
CA CYS A 82 -0.80 12.19 -5.46
C CYS A 82 -0.25 11.45 -4.23
N ALA A 83 0.91 11.88 -3.70
CA ALA A 83 1.48 11.32 -2.47
C ALA A 83 0.56 11.54 -1.26
N ARG A 84 0.04 12.77 -1.13
CA ARG A 84 -0.83 13.18 -0.03
C ARG A 84 -2.13 12.40 -0.06
N ALA A 85 -2.76 12.28 -1.24
CA ALA A 85 -3.97 11.51 -1.42
C ALA A 85 -3.75 10.01 -1.20
N PHE A 86 -2.63 9.44 -1.68
CA PHE A 86 -2.34 8.03 -1.46
C PHE A 86 -2.21 7.71 0.04
N LEU A 87 -1.42 8.49 0.78
CA LEU A 87 -1.30 8.32 2.23
C LEU A 87 -2.63 8.56 2.96
N SER A 88 -3.38 9.58 2.55
CA SER A 88 -4.69 9.89 3.13
C SER A 88 -5.69 8.77 2.91
N TYR A 89 -5.74 8.19 1.70
CA TYR A 89 -6.62 7.07 1.41
C TYR A 89 -6.26 5.83 2.24
N VAL A 90 -4.97 5.51 2.41
CA VAL A 90 -4.57 4.35 3.21
C VAL A 90 -4.99 4.52 4.68
N LEU A 91 -4.83 5.71 5.27
CA LEU A 91 -5.32 5.96 6.62
C LEU A 91 -6.86 6.00 6.68
N TYR A 92 -7.52 6.52 5.65
CA TYR A 92 -8.96 6.56 5.58
C TYR A 92 -9.58 5.15 5.55
N ASP A 93 -8.98 4.24 4.78
CA ASP A 93 -9.34 2.81 4.72
C ASP A 93 -9.19 2.12 6.09
N MET A 94 -8.14 2.46 6.85
CA MET A 94 -7.87 1.84 8.14
C MET A 94 -8.69 2.43 9.31
N TYR A 95 -8.93 3.75 9.30
CA TYR A 95 -9.43 4.46 10.49
C TYR A 95 -10.71 5.27 10.26
N GLY A 96 -11.14 5.43 9.01
CA GLY A 96 -12.18 6.40 8.64
C GLY A 96 -11.65 7.84 8.55
N PRO A 97 -12.52 8.87 8.50
CA PRO A 97 -12.15 10.24 8.14
C PRO A 97 -11.01 10.85 8.96
N LEU A 98 -10.11 11.61 8.36
CA LEU A 98 -8.90 12.07 9.05
C LEU A 98 -9.06 13.48 9.62
N VAL A 99 -8.20 13.83 10.56
CA VAL A 99 -7.91 15.24 10.89
C VAL A 99 -6.93 15.76 9.86
N ILE A 100 -7.34 16.76 9.07
CA ILE A 100 -6.49 17.42 8.08
C ILE A 100 -6.22 18.84 8.55
N ALA A 101 -4.96 19.11 8.90
CA ALA A 101 -4.55 20.44 9.34
C ALA A 101 -4.52 21.41 8.14
N PRO A 102 -5.25 22.53 8.20
CA PRO A 102 -5.20 23.54 7.15
C PRO A 102 -3.89 24.33 7.24
N LEU A 103 -3.53 25.00 6.14
CA LEU A 103 -2.21 25.60 5.97
C LEU A 103 -1.91 26.67 7.03
N GLU A 104 -2.90 27.48 7.40
CA GLU A 104 -2.77 28.52 8.41
C GLU A 104 -2.40 27.97 9.79
N VAL A 105 -2.96 26.81 10.17
CA VAL A 105 -2.59 26.12 11.41
C VAL A 105 -1.15 25.61 11.31
N LEU A 106 -0.79 25.00 10.18
CA LEU A 106 0.56 24.47 9.96
C LEU A 106 1.65 25.56 9.94
N LYS A 107 1.32 26.78 9.49
CA LYS A 107 2.23 27.94 9.54
C LYS A 107 2.37 28.56 10.94
N ASN A 108 1.51 28.18 11.89
CA ASN A 108 1.53 28.69 13.27
C ASN A 108 1.64 27.53 14.29
N PRO A 109 2.69 26.68 14.22
CA PRO A 109 2.75 25.41 14.98
C PRO A 109 2.83 25.58 16.50
N LEU A 110 3.12 26.79 17.00
CA LEU A 110 3.13 27.09 18.43
C LEU A 110 1.75 27.45 18.99
N GLN A 111 0.75 27.65 18.12
CA GLN A 111 -0.62 27.92 18.53
C GLN A 111 -1.39 26.62 18.54
N GLU A 112 -1.81 26.20 19.73
CA GLU A 112 -2.62 24.99 19.88
C GLU A 112 -4.04 25.24 19.36
N GLN A 113 -4.44 24.44 18.37
CA GLN A 113 -5.79 24.45 17.83
C GLN A 113 -6.30 23.02 17.72
N ALA A 114 -7.38 22.72 18.45
CA ALA A 114 -8.08 21.45 18.31
C ALA A 114 -8.80 21.42 16.95
N LEU A 115 -8.55 20.38 16.16
CA LEU A 115 -9.16 20.17 14.86
C LEU A 115 -10.02 18.91 14.89
N PRO A 116 -11.28 18.96 14.41
CA PRO A 116 -12.10 17.77 14.29
C PRO A 116 -11.60 16.89 13.14
N ARG A 117 -12.01 15.62 13.16
CA ARG A 117 -11.95 14.78 11.96
C ARG A 117 -12.88 15.38 10.91
N LEU A 118 -12.50 15.32 9.64
CA LEU A 118 -13.37 15.68 8.54
C LEU A 118 -14.64 14.80 8.57
N SER A 119 -15.73 15.28 8.00
CA SER A 119 -16.84 14.40 7.62
C SER A 119 -16.39 13.40 6.54
N GLY A 120 -17.18 12.34 6.32
CA GLY A 120 -16.92 11.39 5.23
C GLY A 120 -16.87 12.10 3.87
N GLU A 121 -17.84 12.97 3.58
CA GLU A 121 -17.91 13.74 2.34
C GLU A 121 -16.68 14.64 2.14
N GLU A 122 -16.26 15.36 3.18
CA GLU A 122 -15.05 16.21 3.12
C GLU A 122 -13.77 15.38 2.93
N MET A 123 -13.68 14.20 3.56
CA MET A 123 -12.54 13.30 3.40
C MET A 123 -12.45 12.75 1.98
N ILE A 124 -13.58 12.30 1.42
CA ILE A 124 -13.67 11.83 0.03
C ILE A 124 -13.25 12.96 -0.90
N LYS A 125 -13.81 14.16 -0.71
CA LYS A 125 -13.50 15.32 -1.52
C LYS A 125 -12.02 15.70 -1.46
N PHE A 126 -11.42 15.68 -0.26
CA PHE A 126 -10.01 15.99 -0.08
C PHE A 126 -9.10 15.04 -0.88
N ILE A 127 -9.38 13.72 -0.83
CA ILE A 127 -8.62 12.72 -1.60
C ILE A 127 -8.92 12.86 -3.11
N GLU A 128 -10.19 13.03 -3.47
CA GLU A 128 -10.66 13.14 -4.86
C GLU A 128 -10.03 14.34 -5.57
N ASP A 129 -10.05 15.53 -4.97
CA ASP A 129 -9.52 16.76 -5.57
C ASP A 129 -8.01 16.63 -5.88
N ASP A 130 -7.24 16.04 -4.95
CA ASP A 130 -5.80 15.82 -5.14
C ASP A 130 -5.52 14.79 -6.25
N LEU A 131 -6.29 13.70 -6.30
CA LEU A 131 -6.10 12.67 -7.33
C LEU A 131 -6.58 13.12 -8.70
N LEU A 132 -7.65 13.93 -8.79
CA LEU A 132 -8.10 14.50 -10.06
C LEU A 132 -7.01 15.40 -10.64
N PHE A 133 -6.48 16.33 -9.85
CA PHE A 133 -5.36 17.19 -10.27
C PHE A 133 -4.14 16.36 -10.69
N ALA A 134 -3.75 15.36 -9.88
CA ALA A 134 -2.65 14.46 -10.21
C ALA A 134 -2.91 13.71 -11.53
N SER A 135 -4.14 13.25 -11.75
CA SER A 135 -4.53 12.55 -12.98
C SER A 135 -4.54 13.43 -14.22
N GLU A 136 -4.53 14.75 -14.08
CA GLU A 136 -4.41 15.66 -15.23
C GLU A 136 -2.94 15.94 -15.57
N HIS A 137 -2.10 16.07 -14.55
CA HIS A 137 -0.76 16.65 -14.68
C HIS A 137 0.41 15.67 -14.54
N LEU A 138 0.18 14.45 -14.03
CA LEU A 138 1.22 13.41 -14.04
C LEU A 138 1.45 12.84 -15.46
N PRO A 139 2.67 12.35 -15.74
CA PRO A 139 2.97 11.66 -17.00
C PRO A 139 2.12 10.39 -17.16
N TYR A 140 1.88 10.00 -18.42
CA TYR A 140 1.30 8.69 -18.73
C TYR A 140 2.24 7.56 -18.28
N PRO A 141 1.70 6.38 -17.89
CA PRO A 141 2.50 5.23 -17.49
C PRO A 141 3.63 4.91 -18.48
N GLY A 142 4.82 4.61 -17.96
CA GLY A 142 6.02 4.38 -18.74
C GLY A 142 6.68 5.64 -19.32
N LYS A 143 6.16 6.84 -19.01
CA LYS A 143 6.83 8.13 -19.31
C LYS A 143 7.42 8.78 -18.06
N GLU A 144 6.98 8.37 -16.88
CA GLU A 144 7.62 8.64 -15.60
C GLU A 144 8.95 7.90 -15.45
N GLU A 145 9.81 8.41 -14.57
CA GLU A 145 10.94 7.61 -14.08
C GLU A 145 10.41 6.46 -13.23
N TYR A 146 11.00 5.27 -13.35
CA TYR A 146 10.52 4.08 -12.67
C TYR A 146 10.43 4.28 -11.15
N GLY A 147 9.24 4.04 -10.60
CA GLY A 147 8.92 4.24 -9.18
C GLY A 147 8.41 5.63 -8.83
N ARG A 148 8.25 6.55 -9.79
CA ARG A 148 7.48 7.78 -9.61
C ARG A 148 6.00 7.54 -9.91
N PHE A 149 5.17 8.50 -9.53
CA PHE A 149 3.74 8.42 -9.75
C PHE A 149 3.40 8.73 -11.20
N SER A 150 2.42 7.99 -11.72
CA SER A 150 1.88 8.18 -13.06
C SER A 150 0.42 8.61 -12.99
N LYS A 151 -0.07 9.15 -14.11
CA LYS A 151 -1.49 9.43 -14.35
C LYS A 151 -2.36 8.20 -14.09
N GLY A 152 -1.88 7.02 -14.48
CA GLY A 152 -2.60 5.78 -14.28
C GLY A 152 -2.71 5.40 -12.81
N LEU A 153 -1.65 5.59 -12.01
CA LEU A 153 -1.72 5.40 -10.56
C LEU A 153 -2.78 6.31 -9.92
N ALA A 154 -2.78 7.60 -10.25
CA ALA A 154 -3.76 8.54 -9.68
C ALA A 154 -5.21 8.12 -9.97
N LYS A 155 -5.50 7.65 -11.19
CA LYS A 155 -6.83 7.14 -11.58
C LYS A 155 -7.19 5.83 -10.89
N ILE A 156 -6.22 4.95 -10.65
CA ILE A 156 -6.47 3.70 -9.94
C ILE A 156 -6.72 3.96 -8.45
N LEU A 157 -6.07 4.96 -7.85
CA LEU A 157 -6.39 5.43 -6.50
C LEU A 157 -7.81 6.02 -6.44
N LEU A 158 -8.27 6.75 -7.47
CA LEU A 158 -9.66 7.21 -7.56
C LEU A 158 -10.64 6.03 -7.61
N ILE A 159 -10.35 5.00 -8.42
CA ILE A 159 -11.17 3.78 -8.45
C ILE A 159 -11.24 3.14 -7.06
N ARG A 160 -10.13 3.04 -6.34
CA ARG A 160 -10.10 2.49 -4.98
C ARG A 160 -10.95 3.33 -4.01
N LEU A 161 -10.82 4.65 -4.03
CA LEU A 161 -11.64 5.56 -3.24
C LEU A 161 -13.13 5.37 -3.55
N TYR A 162 -13.51 5.38 -4.83
CA TYR A 162 -14.91 5.26 -5.21
C TYR A 162 -15.50 3.88 -4.88
N LEU A 163 -14.75 2.79 -5.08
CA LEU A 163 -15.19 1.45 -4.66
C LEU A 163 -15.40 1.37 -3.14
N HIS A 164 -14.51 1.97 -2.35
CA HIS A 164 -14.65 2.07 -0.90
C HIS A 164 -15.98 2.75 -0.49
N GLU A 165 -16.45 3.72 -1.26
CA GLU A 165 -17.70 4.45 -0.97
C GLU A 165 -18.97 3.77 -1.52
N THR A 166 -18.86 2.76 -2.38
CA THR A 166 -20.04 2.08 -2.96
C THR A 166 -20.99 1.38 -1.96
N PRO A 167 -20.57 0.94 -0.75
CA PRO A 167 -21.52 0.47 0.26
C PRO A 167 -22.49 1.57 0.71
N THR A 168 -22.04 2.83 0.73
CA THR A 168 -22.82 4.00 1.17
C THR A 168 -23.56 4.65 0.01
N ASP A 169 -22.91 4.84 -1.14
CA ASP A 169 -23.51 5.43 -2.34
C ASP A 169 -23.17 4.63 -3.60
N LYS A 170 -24.18 3.98 -4.19
CA LYS A 170 -24.04 3.16 -5.39
C LYS A 170 -23.71 3.98 -6.65
N ASN A 171 -23.91 5.29 -6.65
CA ASN A 171 -23.59 6.15 -7.80
C ASN A 171 -22.09 6.18 -8.11
N TYR A 172 -21.23 5.87 -7.13
CA TYR A 172 -19.79 5.75 -7.34
C TYR A 172 -19.41 4.68 -8.37
N PHE A 173 -20.26 3.67 -8.62
CA PHE A 173 -20.01 2.69 -9.69
C PHE A 173 -19.89 3.34 -11.08
N ASN A 174 -20.63 4.41 -11.36
CA ASN A 174 -20.54 5.13 -12.63
C ASN A 174 -19.17 5.82 -12.81
N LYS A 175 -18.64 6.39 -11.71
CA LYS A 175 -17.30 6.99 -11.70
C LYS A 175 -16.21 5.92 -11.89
N VAL A 176 -16.35 4.77 -11.23
CA VAL A 176 -15.45 3.61 -11.40
C VAL A 176 -15.44 3.11 -12.84
N GLU A 177 -16.60 2.88 -13.44
CA GLU A 177 -16.69 2.41 -14.83
C GLU A 177 -16.02 3.38 -15.80
N THR A 178 -16.27 4.68 -15.64
CA THR A 178 -15.68 5.74 -16.48
C THR A 178 -14.15 5.68 -16.44
N LEU A 179 -13.58 5.63 -15.23
CA LEU A 179 -12.13 5.57 -15.06
C LEU A 179 -11.54 4.25 -15.56
N ALA A 180 -12.20 3.13 -15.31
CA ALA A 180 -11.75 1.81 -15.76
C ALA A 180 -11.70 1.74 -17.29
N ARG A 181 -12.74 2.23 -17.99
CA ARG A 181 -12.76 2.31 -19.46
C ARG A 181 -11.68 3.24 -20.00
N GLU A 182 -11.38 4.33 -19.29
CA GLU A 182 -10.30 5.23 -19.67
C GLU A 182 -8.92 4.55 -19.57
N LEU A 183 -8.66 3.84 -18.47
CA LEU A 183 -7.40 3.13 -18.24
C LEU A 183 -7.14 2.00 -19.23
N MET A 184 -8.17 1.50 -19.91
CA MET A 184 -8.05 0.50 -20.98
C MET A 184 -7.56 1.09 -22.31
N LYS A 185 -7.50 2.41 -22.45
CA LYS A 185 -7.10 3.03 -23.71
C LYS A 185 -5.59 2.85 -23.99
N PRO A 186 -5.17 2.74 -25.27
CA PRO A 186 -3.79 2.42 -25.63
C PRO A 186 -2.73 3.36 -25.05
N GLU A 187 -3.05 4.64 -24.82
CA GLU A 187 -2.14 5.64 -24.25
C GLU A 187 -1.68 5.32 -22.81
N TYR A 188 -2.43 4.49 -22.07
CA TYR A 188 -2.04 4.03 -20.74
C TYR A 188 -1.08 2.83 -20.80
N GLY A 189 -1.05 2.09 -21.90
CA GLY A 189 -0.05 1.04 -22.15
C GLY A 189 -0.08 -0.16 -21.21
N TYR A 190 -1.06 -0.27 -20.31
CA TYR A 190 -1.20 -1.40 -19.38
C TYR A 190 -1.51 -2.70 -20.11
N GLN A 191 -0.92 -3.80 -19.65
CA GLN A 191 -1.14 -5.12 -20.22
C GLN A 191 -0.87 -6.20 -19.18
N LEU A 192 -1.78 -7.18 -19.07
CA LEU A 192 -1.55 -8.37 -18.26
C LEU A 192 -0.34 -9.16 -18.78
N GLN A 193 0.47 -9.65 -17.86
CA GLN A 193 1.52 -10.61 -18.16
C GLN A 193 0.90 -11.91 -18.69
N LYS A 194 1.56 -12.49 -19.70
CA LYS A 194 1.14 -13.78 -20.25
C LYS A 194 1.30 -14.93 -19.26
N ASP A 195 2.22 -14.76 -18.32
CA ASP A 195 2.61 -15.76 -17.34
C ASP A 195 2.58 -15.12 -15.95
N TYR A 196 1.56 -15.49 -15.17
CA TYR A 196 1.37 -15.03 -13.80
C TYR A 196 2.60 -15.31 -12.92
N ALA A 197 3.18 -16.52 -13.03
CA ALA A 197 4.26 -16.95 -12.16
C ALA A 197 5.53 -16.13 -12.40
N LYS A 198 5.83 -15.81 -13.67
CA LYS A 198 7.03 -15.04 -14.05
C LYS A 198 7.01 -13.61 -13.54
N MET A 199 5.84 -13.02 -13.32
CA MET A 199 5.75 -11.67 -12.74
C MET A 199 6.45 -11.56 -11.38
N PHE A 200 6.40 -12.63 -10.58
CA PHE A 200 6.99 -12.67 -9.23
C PHE A 200 8.43 -13.18 -9.23
N GLU A 201 9.02 -13.45 -10.38
CA GLU A 201 10.40 -13.93 -10.51
C GLU A 201 11.36 -12.80 -10.84
N LEU A 202 12.66 -13.05 -10.66
CA LEU A 202 13.70 -12.09 -11.03
C LEU A 202 13.57 -11.74 -12.52
N GLY A 203 13.52 -10.44 -12.82
CA GLY A 203 13.31 -9.92 -14.17
C GLY A 203 11.83 -9.66 -14.54
N GLY A 204 10.87 -10.24 -13.81
CA GLY A 204 9.44 -9.98 -13.99
C GLY A 204 8.89 -8.77 -13.24
N GLN A 205 9.65 -8.25 -12.26
CA GLN A 205 9.23 -7.22 -11.31
C GLN A 205 9.70 -5.80 -11.67
N GLY A 206 10.22 -5.60 -12.89
CA GLY A 206 10.84 -4.34 -13.32
C GLY A 206 9.96 -3.49 -14.24
N ALA A 207 10.50 -2.34 -14.68
CA ALA A 207 9.82 -1.37 -15.54
C ALA A 207 9.30 -1.94 -16.89
N ALA A 208 9.81 -3.09 -17.34
CA ALA A 208 9.34 -3.75 -18.56
C ALA A 208 7.97 -4.45 -18.36
N ASN A 209 7.56 -4.70 -17.11
CA ASN A 209 6.27 -5.30 -16.80
C ASN A 209 5.16 -4.26 -16.85
N LYS A 210 4.31 -4.36 -17.89
CA LYS A 210 3.19 -3.47 -18.15
C LYS A 210 1.94 -3.73 -17.29
N GLU A 211 1.96 -4.72 -16.42
CA GLU A 211 0.90 -4.97 -15.45
C GLU A 211 1.12 -4.16 -14.16
N ILE A 212 2.37 -3.79 -13.88
CA ILE A 212 2.73 -2.98 -12.71
C ILE A 212 2.27 -1.54 -12.91
N ILE A 213 1.39 -1.09 -12.02
CA ILE A 213 0.89 0.29 -11.99
C ILE A 213 1.84 1.20 -11.20
N PHE A 214 2.31 0.71 -10.07
CA PHE A 214 3.26 1.39 -9.19
C PHE A 214 4.08 0.35 -8.45
N ALA A 215 5.38 0.57 -8.37
CA ALA A 215 6.31 -0.25 -7.60
C ALA A 215 7.23 0.66 -6.80
N LEU A 216 7.58 0.22 -5.59
CA LEU A 216 8.65 0.82 -4.81
C LEU A 216 9.98 0.25 -5.31
N PRO A 217 10.87 1.06 -5.91
CA PRO A 217 12.17 0.57 -6.33
C PRO A 217 12.98 0.14 -5.11
N CYS A 218 13.44 -1.11 -5.11
CA CYS A 218 14.34 -1.63 -4.09
C CYS A 218 15.66 -2.01 -4.74
N SER A 219 16.76 -1.74 -4.04
CA SER A 219 18.10 -2.13 -4.46
C SER A 219 18.94 -2.42 -3.23
N TYR A 220 19.82 -3.42 -3.30
CA TYR A 220 20.78 -3.68 -2.23
C TYR A 220 21.70 -2.48 -1.98
N ASN A 221 21.98 -1.68 -3.02
CA ASN A 221 22.80 -0.48 -2.93
C ASN A 221 21.96 0.80 -2.79
N GLY A 222 20.63 0.68 -2.75
CA GLY A 222 19.71 1.81 -2.66
C GLY A 222 19.26 2.07 -1.22
N PRO A 223 18.54 3.18 -0.98
CA PRO A 223 18.01 3.51 0.35
C PRO A 223 16.85 2.60 0.79
N GLY A 224 16.32 1.78 -0.11
CA GLY A 224 15.20 0.86 0.15
C GLY A 224 15.57 -0.58 -0.18
N HIS A 225 15.32 -1.47 0.79
CA HIS A 225 15.50 -2.91 0.64
C HIS A 225 14.17 -3.63 0.73
N ASN A 226 13.99 -4.66 -0.11
CA ASN A 226 12.84 -5.54 0.01
C ASN A 226 13.10 -6.58 1.10
N GLN A 227 12.41 -6.45 2.22
CA GLN A 227 12.47 -7.39 3.35
C GLN A 227 11.29 -8.37 3.38
N TRP A 228 10.51 -8.48 2.30
CA TRP A 228 9.33 -9.34 2.27
C TRP A 228 9.64 -10.81 2.62
N HIS A 229 10.74 -11.35 2.08
CA HIS A 229 11.18 -12.70 2.42
C HIS A 229 11.50 -12.86 3.91
N MET A 230 12.12 -11.85 4.55
CA MET A 230 12.34 -11.86 5.99
C MET A 230 11.01 -11.81 6.76
N MET A 231 10.01 -11.07 6.28
CA MET A 231 8.71 -11.02 6.94
C MET A 231 7.94 -12.35 6.85
N ALA A 232 8.04 -13.05 5.72
CA ALA A 232 7.19 -14.20 5.38
C ALA A 232 7.82 -15.57 5.67
N LEU A 233 9.15 -15.71 5.58
CA LEU A 233 9.78 -17.01 5.78
C LEU A 233 9.79 -17.40 7.27
N PRO A 234 9.47 -18.66 7.60
CA PRO A 234 9.62 -19.21 8.93
C PRO A 234 11.05 -19.04 9.47
N THR A 235 11.19 -18.92 10.79
CA THR A 235 12.49 -18.73 11.46
C THR A 235 13.44 -19.91 11.26
N ASP A 236 12.90 -21.10 11.02
CA ASP A 236 13.64 -22.32 10.78
C ASP A 236 13.71 -22.72 9.30
N PHE A 237 13.31 -21.87 8.37
CA PHE A 237 13.36 -22.18 6.93
C PHE A 237 14.80 -22.39 6.45
N GLN A 238 15.05 -23.47 5.68
CA GLN A 238 16.36 -23.80 5.13
C GLN A 238 16.20 -24.56 3.79
N GLN A 239 15.90 -23.84 2.72
CA GLN A 239 15.64 -24.45 1.40
C GLN A 239 16.12 -23.55 0.25
N ASN A 240 16.57 -24.16 -0.85
CA ASN A 240 16.98 -23.46 -2.09
C ASN A 240 18.01 -22.35 -1.87
N GLY A 241 18.92 -22.52 -0.91
CA GLY A 241 19.95 -21.53 -0.58
C GLY A 241 19.45 -20.31 0.20
N MET A 242 18.20 -20.33 0.67
CA MET A 242 17.65 -19.31 1.57
C MET A 242 17.58 -19.84 3.01
N SER A 243 17.90 -18.97 3.96
CA SER A 243 17.77 -19.19 5.40
C SER A 243 16.51 -18.54 5.96
N GLY A 244 16.20 -18.84 7.22
CA GLY A 244 15.03 -18.38 7.94
C GLY A 244 14.79 -16.87 7.91
N GLY A 245 13.51 -16.50 7.97
CA GLY A 245 13.05 -15.14 8.19
C GLY A 245 12.62 -14.92 9.64
N TRP A 246 11.69 -14.01 9.84
CA TRP A 246 11.06 -13.67 11.11
C TRP A 246 9.69 -14.32 11.29
N GLY A 247 9.13 -14.94 10.23
CA GLY A 247 7.85 -15.64 10.28
C GLY A 247 6.70 -14.79 10.80
N THR A 248 6.67 -13.51 10.44
CA THR A 248 5.71 -12.53 11.00
C THR A 248 4.33 -12.63 10.38
N ILE A 249 4.27 -13.03 9.11
CA ILE A 249 3.05 -13.18 8.32
C ILE A 249 3.14 -14.43 7.45
N THR A 250 1.99 -15.00 7.11
CA THR A 250 1.87 -16.24 6.34
C THR A 250 0.48 -16.31 5.72
N SER A 251 0.28 -17.09 4.66
CA SER A 251 -1.06 -17.37 4.15
C SER A 251 -1.75 -18.46 4.99
N THR A 252 -3.08 -18.44 5.00
CA THR A 252 -3.90 -19.47 5.65
C THR A 252 -4.15 -20.65 4.72
N TRP A 253 -4.32 -21.85 5.28
CA TRP A 253 -4.81 -23.00 4.51
C TRP A 253 -6.20 -22.75 3.93
N ALA A 254 -7.07 -22.06 4.65
CA ALA A 254 -8.38 -21.64 4.15
C ALA A 254 -8.26 -20.79 2.86
N PHE A 255 -7.31 -19.86 2.80
CA PHE A 255 -7.04 -19.08 1.59
C PHE A 255 -6.52 -19.98 0.46
N TYR A 256 -5.55 -20.86 0.72
CA TYR A 256 -5.00 -21.76 -0.29
C TYR A 256 -6.01 -22.76 -0.86
N ASP A 257 -6.88 -23.30 -0.01
CA ASP A 257 -7.92 -24.26 -0.37
C ASP A 257 -9.13 -23.59 -1.06
N SER A 258 -9.20 -22.26 -1.05
CA SER A 258 -10.21 -21.51 -1.81
C SER A 258 -9.95 -21.49 -3.32
N PHE A 259 -8.74 -21.82 -3.76
CA PHE A 259 -8.37 -21.87 -5.16
C PHE A 259 -8.82 -23.18 -5.83
N GLU A 260 -9.13 -23.10 -7.12
CA GLU A 260 -9.36 -24.30 -7.94
C GLU A 260 -8.11 -25.20 -7.97
N SER A 261 -8.32 -26.51 -8.11
CA SER A 261 -7.22 -27.49 -8.01
C SER A 261 -6.07 -27.25 -8.99
N ASN A 262 -6.38 -26.77 -10.20
CA ASN A 262 -5.41 -26.49 -11.26
C ASN A 262 -5.03 -25.00 -11.38
N ASP A 263 -5.33 -24.20 -10.36
CA ASP A 263 -5.03 -22.77 -10.39
C ASP A 263 -3.52 -22.50 -10.27
N VAL A 264 -2.94 -21.92 -11.32
CA VAL A 264 -1.53 -21.51 -11.40
C VAL A 264 -1.12 -20.58 -10.25
N ARG A 265 -2.04 -19.79 -9.68
CA ARG A 265 -1.74 -18.87 -8.57
C ARG A 265 -1.29 -19.61 -7.31
N ARG A 266 -1.73 -20.87 -7.13
CA ARG A 266 -1.29 -21.74 -6.02
C ARG A 266 0.20 -22.07 -6.08
N SER A 267 0.82 -22.02 -7.26
CA SER A 267 2.25 -22.37 -7.44
C SER A 267 3.22 -21.41 -6.73
N LYS A 268 2.74 -20.24 -6.29
CA LYS A 268 3.52 -19.24 -5.53
C LYS A 268 3.24 -19.25 -4.03
N LEU A 269 2.37 -20.14 -3.56
CA LEU A 269 2.14 -20.41 -2.13
C LEU A 269 2.88 -21.70 -1.76
N LEU A 270 3.77 -21.65 -0.77
CA LEU A 270 4.59 -22.80 -0.38
C LEU A 270 3.78 -23.72 0.53
N THR A 271 3.42 -24.91 0.05
CA THR A 271 2.68 -25.92 0.83
C THR A 271 3.55 -26.75 1.76
N SER A 272 4.85 -26.73 1.54
CA SER A 272 5.84 -27.34 2.42
C SER A 272 7.20 -26.65 2.29
N TYR A 273 8.05 -26.83 3.29
CA TYR A 273 9.45 -26.39 3.24
C TYR A 273 10.38 -27.32 4.02
N VAL A 274 11.68 -27.24 3.74
CA VAL A 274 12.72 -27.92 4.54
C VAL A 274 13.20 -27.00 5.65
N ASN A 275 13.16 -27.47 6.89
CA ASN A 275 13.64 -26.71 8.06
C ASN A 275 15.16 -26.86 8.26
N SER A 276 15.73 -26.09 9.19
CA SER A 276 17.15 -26.10 9.53
C SER A 276 17.65 -27.42 10.15
N ALA A 277 16.75 -28.31 10.56
CA ALA A 277 17.06 -29.69 10.98
C ALA A 277 17.04 -30.70 9.81
N GLY A 278 16.70 -30.27 8.59
CA GLY A 278 16.58 -31.13 7.42
C GLY A 278 15.25 -31.87 7.29
N GLU A 279 14.26 -31.50 8.10
CA GLU A 279 12.93 -32.11 8.13
C GLU A 279 11.99 -31.37 7.16
N THR A 280 11.04 -32.09 6.58
CA THR A 280 9.96 -31.47 5.79
C THR A 280 8.86 -31.00 6.74
N VAL A 281 8.51 -29.72 6.65
CA VAL A 281 7.37 -29.11 7.34
C VAL A 281 6.26 -28.87 6.34
N ASP A 282 5.06 -29.30 6.67
CA ASP A 282 3.84 -29.18 5.85
C ASP A 282 2.59 -29.01 6.73
N LYS A 283 1.41 -29.13 6.12
CA LYS A 283 0.10 -29.00 6.81
C LYS A 283 -0.14 -29.99 7.94
N ASP A 284 0.50 -31.16 7.88
CA ASP A 284 0.27 -32.26 8.80
C ASP A 284 1.31 -32.26 9.93
N THR A 285 2.28 -31.34 9.87
CA THR A 285 3.30 -31.15 10.91
C THR A 285 2.67 -30.55 12.19
N PRO A 286 2.77 -31.22 13.35
CA PRO A 286 2.17 -30.74 14.59
C PRO A 286 2.67 -29.34 14.97
N ASN A 287 1.75 -28.53 15.52
CA ASN A 287 2.02 -27.14 15.95
C ASN A 287 2.48 -26.18 14.82
N ARG A 288 2.24 -26.51 13.55
CA ARG A 288 2.49 -25.64 12.39
C ARG A 288 1.17 -25.38 11.65
N LEU A 289 0.60 -24.19 11.81
CA LEU A 289 -0.72 -23.84 11.28
C LEU A 289 -0.69 -23.05 9.95
N TRP A 290 0.43 -23.05 9.21
CA TRP A 290 0.74 -21.91 8.33
C TRP A 290 1.39 -22.28 6.98
N LEU A 291 1.11 -21.49 5.93
CA LEU A 291 1.71 -21.56 4.58
C LEU A 291 2.70 -20.43 4.31
N PRO A 292 4.01 -20.70 4.14
CA PRO A 292 4.93 -19.65 3.72
C PRO A 292 4.52 -19.05 2.37
N VAL A 293 4.69 -17.73 2.22
CA VAL A 293 4.48 -17.03 0.95
C VAL A 293 5.84 -16.87 0.26
N ARG A 294 5.93 -17.23 -1.03
CA ARG A 294 7.18 -17.15 -1.80
C ARG A 294 7.45 -15.76 -2.35
#